data_AF-A0A2E1Q7E9-F1
#
_entry.id   AF-A0A2E1Q7E9-F1
#
_cell.length_a   1.000
_cell.length_b   1.000
_cell.length_c   1.000
_cell.angle_alpha   90.00
_cell.angle_beta   90.00
_cell.angle_gamma   90.00
#
_symmetry.space_group_name_H-M   'P 1'
#
loop_
_entity.id
_entity.type
_entity.pdbx_description
1 polymer ?
#
loop_
_entity_poly.entity_id
_entity_poly.type
_entity_poly.pdbx_seq_one_letter_code
_entity_poly.pdbx_strand_id
1 'polypeptide(L)'
;MEDINPLWKVLNRIRYNLNAGNSVRHSVLDACNDLQSALEKKLFKWVQQYPCEIPSLTPMSFYRQQLFFILNDGLQGKPIYEALQQLEEDVLEQIHLEIDEHVAKLPFLSLIPMLLFIGPAFFLLLIGPLILSMLKELTP
;
A
#
# COMPACT_ATOMS: atom_id res chain seq x y z
N MET A 1 12.78 0.66 -1.36
CA MET A 1 11.40 1.16 -1.43
C MET A 1 10.54 -0.05 -1.72
N GLU A 2 10.26 -0.85 -0.70
CA GLU A 2 9.57 -2.13 -0.79
C GLU A 2 8.33 -2.05 0.12
N ASP A 3 7.27 -2.77 -0.26
CA ASP A 3 5.90 -2.79 0.30
C ASP A 3 4.87 -1.79 -0.26
N ILE A 4 4.80 -1.63 -1.59
CA ILE A 4 3.75 -0.78 -2.21
C ILE A 4 2.35 -1.42 -2.14
N ASN A 5 2.17 -2.71 -2.40
CA ASN A 5 0.95 -3.47 -2.08
C ASN A 5 1.17 -4.93 -2.53
N PRO A 6 1.03 -5.95 -1.68
CA PRO A 6 1.25 -7.34 -2.08
C PRO A 6 0.29 -7.80 -3.20
N LEU A 7 -0.92 -7.23 -3.27
CA LEU A 7 -1.87 -7.56 -4.34
C LEU A 7 -1.40 -7.04 -5.70
N TRP A 8 -1.00 -5.77 -5.76
CA TRP A 8 -0.54 -5.14 -7.00
C TRP A 8 0.71 -5.84 -7.55
N LYS A 9 1.66 -6.21 -6.67
CA LYS A 9 2.86 -6.98 -7.04
C LYS A 9 2.49 -8.30 -7.74
N VAL A 10 1.57 -9.07 -7.15
CA VAL A 10 1.12 -10.35 -7.71
C VAL A 10 0.39 -10.14 -9.04
N LEU A 11 -0.53 -9.16 -9.08
CA LEU A 11 -1.34 -8.88 -10.27
C LEU A 11 -0.47 -8.46 -11.45
N ASN A 12 0.45 -7.52 -11.24
CA ASN A 12 1.35 -7.03 -12.30
C ASN A 12 2.26 -8.16 -12.83
N ARG A 13 2.75 -9.04 -11.94
CA ARG A 13 3.58 -10.19 -12.36
C ARG A 13 2.78 -11.23 -13.15
N ILE A 14 1.55 -11.53 -12.74
CA ILE A 14 0.64 -12.40 -13.49
C ILE A 14 0.38 -11.80 -14.88
N ARG A 15 0.04 -10.52 -14.96
CA ARG A 15 -0.22 -9.82 -16.22
C ARG A 15 0.99 -9.83 -17.14
N TYR A 16 2.18 -9.53 -16.60
CA TYR A 16 3.43 -9.56 -17.36
C TYR A 16 3.67 -10.94 -17.99
N ASN A 17 3.47 -12.00 -17.22
CA ASN A 17 3.62 -13.37 -17.72
C ASN A 17 2.55 -13.76 -18.75
N LEU A 18 1.30 -13.29 -18.59
CA LEU A 18 0.24 -13.48 -19.57
C LEU A 18 0.53 -12.76 -20.89
N ASN A 19 1.04 -11.52 -20.83
CA ASN A 19 1.49 -10.75 -22.00
C ASN A 19 2.63 -11.45 -22.75
N ALA A 20 3.50 -12.17 -22.02
CA ALA A 20 4.55 -12.99 -22.60
C ALA A 20 4.05 -14.30 -23.25
N GLY A 21 2.73 -14.56 -23.22
CA GLY A 21 2.11 -15.75 -23.80
C GLY A 21 2.15 -16.99 -22.89
N ASN A 22 2.49 -16.83 -21.61
CA ASN A 22 2.48 -17.94 -20.67
C ASN A 22 1.05 -18.33 -20.26
N SER A 23 0.85 -19.59 -19.90
CA SER A 23 -0.44 -20.04 -19.35
C SER A 23 -0.77 -19.34 -18.02
N VAL A 24 -2.06 -19.21 -17.70
CA VAL A 24 -2.52 -18.65 -16.42
C VAL A 24 -1.92 -19.39 -15.23
N ARG A 25 -1.89 -20.73 -15.28
CA ARG A 25 -1.31 -21.56 -14.22
C ARG A 25 0.18 -21.28 -14.02
N HIS A 26 0.97 -21.22 -15.10
CA HIS A 26 2.38 -20.89 -15.00
C HIS A 26 2.56 -19.47 -14.44
N SER A 27 1.80 -18.50 -14.97
CA SER A 27 1.90 -17.09 -14.58
C SER A 27 1.65 -16.89 -13.08
N VAL A 28 0.67 -17.63 -12.53
CA VAL A 28 0.35 -17.64 -11.11
C VAL A 28 1.47 -18.29 -10.28
N LEU A 29 1.97 -19.45 -10.69
CA LEU A 29 3.02 -20.16 -9.95
C LEU A 29 4.33 -19.35 -9.91
N ASP A 30 4.69 -18.71 -11.03
CA ASP A 30 5.85 -17.80 -11.07
C ASP A 30 5.63 -16.57 -10.19
N ALA A 31 4.43 -15.98 -10.22
CA ALA A 31 4.13 -14.81 -9.40
C ALA A 31 4.21 -15.09 -7.89
N CYS A 32 4.01 -16.34 -7.48
CA CYS A 32 4.05 -16.77 -6.09
C CYS A 32 5.39 -17.37 -5.65
N ASN A 33 6.44 -17.36 -6.49
CA ASN A 33 7.70 -18.05 -6.19
C ASN A 33 8.41 -17.52 -4.92
N ASP A 34 8.24 -16.23 -4.59
CA ASP A 34 8.89 -15.60 -3.45
C ASP A 34 8.15 -15.83 -2.10
N LEU A 35 6.89 -16.32 -2.13
CA LEU A 35 6.02 -16.65 -0.98
C LEU A 35 6.13 -15.71 0.24
N GLN A 36 6.19 -14.40 0.00
CA GLN A 36 6.36 -13.40 1.07
C GLN A 36 5.02 -13.09 1.75
N SER A 37 3.94 -12.99 0.96
CA SER A 37 2.64 -12.56 1.47
C SER A 37 1.70 -13.73 1.80
N ALA A 38 0.78 -13.52 2.75
CA ALA A 38 -0.28 -14.48 3.06
C ALA A 38 -1.20 -14.75 1.86
N LEU A 39 -1.32 -13.77 0.94
CA LEU A 39 -2.04 -13.91 -0.32
C LEU A 39 -1.34 -14.90 -1.23
N GLU A 40 -0.04 -14.71 -1.50
CA GLU A 40 0.76 -15.60 -2.36
C GLU A 40 0.68 -17.05 -1.88
N LYS A 41 0.83 -17.28 -0.57
CA LYS A 41 0.72 -18.63 0.01
C LYS A 41 -0.65 -19.26 -0.22
N LYS A 42 -1.74 -18.50 -0.07
CA LYS A 42 -3.11 -18.97 -0.33
C LYS A 42 -3.33 -19.25 -1.81
N LEU A 43 -2.87 -18.36 -2.68
CA LEU A 43 -3.05 -18.42 -4.12
C LEU A 43 -2.25 -19.58 -4.73
N PHE A 44 -1.00 -19.76 -4.28
CA PHE A 44 -0.17 -20.91 -4.62
C PHE A 44 -0.81 -22.24 -4.22
N LYS A 45 -1.25 -22.35 -2.96
CA LYS A 45 -1.92 -23.56 -2.46
C LYS A 45 -3.19 -23.88 -3.26
N TRP A 46 -3.99 -22.86 -3.56
CA TRP A 46 -5.23 -23.02 -4.33
C TRP A 46 -4.96 -23.48 -5.77
N VAL A 47 -4.01 -22.87 -6.49
CA VAL A 47 -3.69 -23.27 -7.87
C VAL A 47 -3.12 -24.69 -7.97
N GLN A 48 -2.35 -25.13 -6.96
CA GLN A 48 -1.87 -26.51 -6.90
C GLN A 48 -3.00 -27.53 -6.69
N GLN A 49 -4.04 -27.16 -5.96
CA GLN A 49 -5.18 -28.04 -5.62
C GLN A 49 -6.33 -27.96 -6.63
N TYR A 50 -6.16 -27.21 -7.72
CA TYR A 50 -7.20 -27.00 -8.73
C TYR A 50 -7.52 -28.29 -9.52
N PRO A 51 -8.80 -28.66 -9.72
CA PRO A 51 -10.02 -27.87 -9.44
C PRO A 51 -10.49 -27.99 -7.99
N CYS A 52 -10.53 -26.86 -7.27
CA CYS A 52 -11.01 -26.74 -5.89
C CYS A 52 -11.86 -25.48 -5.77
N GLU A 53 -12.84 -25.49 -4.87
CA GLU A 53 -13.67 -24.32 -4.56
C GLU A 53 -12.79 -23.11 -4.22
N ILE A 54 -13.26 -21.93 -4.60
CA ILE A 54 -12.58 -20.67 -4.32
C ILE A 54 -12.43 -20.53 -2.80
N PRO A 55 -11.22 -20.25 -2.27
CA PRO A 55 -10.99 -20.18 -0.84
C PRO A 55 -11.92 -19.17 -0.18
N SER A 56 -12.41 -19.53 1.01
CA SER A 56 -13.44 -18.77 1.72
C SER A 56 -13.09 -17.29 1.88
N LEU A 57 -14.11 -16.46 1.66
CA LEU A 57 -14.06 -15.00 1.46
C LEU A 57 -13.71 -14.20 2.74
N THR A 58 -13.46 -14.86 3.87
CA THR A 58 -13.36 -14.21 5.19
C THR A 58 -12.03 -14.47 5.90
N PRO A 59 -11.31 -13.42 6.37
CA PRO A 59 -11.42 -12.00 6.03
C PRO A 59 -10.53 -11.70 4.80
N MET A 60 -11.09 -11.72 3.60
CA MET A 60 -10.37 -11.40 2.37
C MET A 60 -10.84 -10.07 1.83
N SER A 61 -9.93 -9.15 1.46
CA SER A 61 -10.33 -7.87 0.87
C SER A 61 -11.00 -8.09 -0.49
N PHE A 62 -11.91 -7.19 -0.85
CA PHE A 62 -12.71 -7.27 -2.07
C PHE A 62 -11.89 -7.51 -3.34
N TYR A 63 -10.83 -6.72 -3.57
CA TYR A 63 -9.95 -6.89 -4.74
C TYR A 63 -9.21 -8.23 -4.78
N ARG A 64 -8.88 -8.80 -3.60
CA ARG A 64 -8.29 -10.14 -3.54
C ARG A 64 -9.31 -11.19 -3.96
N GLN A 65 -10.57 -11.06 -3.55
CA GLN A 65 -11.62 -11.99 -3.95
C GLN A 65 -11.83 -11.93 -5.47
N GLN A 66 -11.92 -10.72 -6.04
CA GLN A 66 -12.02 -10.53 -7.48
C GLN A 66 -10.88 -11.21 -8.24
N LEU A 67 -9.63 -11.07 -7.78
CA LEU A 67 -8.49 -11.74 -8.38
C LEU A 67 -8.70 -13.26 -8.48
N PHE A 68 -9.21 -13.91 -7.42
CA PHE A 68 -9.48 -15.35 -7.43
C PHE A 68 -10.58 -15.73 -8.42
N PHE A 69 -11.65 -14.92 -8.53
CA PHE A 69 -12.70 -15.16 -9.52
C PHE A 69 -12.17 -15.05 -10.95
N ILE A 70 -11.42 -13.99 -11.25
CA ILE A 70 -10.81 -13.79 -12.57
C ILE A 70 -9.85 -14.94 -12.90
N LEU A 71 -8.98 -15.31 -11.97
CA LEU A 71 -8.05 -16.42 -12.18
C LEU A 71 -8.77 -17.76 -12.36
N ASN A 72 -9.87 -17.98 -11.65
CA ASN A 72 -10.68 -19.19 -11.82
C ASN A 72 -11.25 -19.27 -13.25
N ASP A 73 -11.78 -18.17 -13.78
CA ASP A 73 -12.23 -18.09 -15.17
C ASP A 73 -11.08 -18.37 -16.15
N GLY A 74 -9.88 -17.85 -15.88
CA GLY A 74 -8.71 -18.08 -16.71
C GLY A 74 -8.22 -19.52 -16.69
N LEU A 75 -8.28 -20.18 -15.53
CA LEU A 75 -7.98 -21.61 -15.39
C LEU A 75 -9.03 -22.50 -16.08
N GLN A 76 -10.25 -22.00 -16.29
CA GLN A 76 -11.29 -22.64 -17.11
C GLN A 76 -11.14 -22.36 -18.61
N GLY A 77 -10.12 -21.60 -19.03
CA GLY A 77 -9.86 -21.27 -20.43
C GLY A 77 -10.66 -20.08 -20.96
N LYS A 78 -11.29 -19.28 -20.09
CA LYS A 78 -11.96 -18.04 -20.49
C LYS A 78 -10.93 -16.91 -20.68
N PRO A 79 -11.18 -15.94 -21.57
CA PRO A 79 -10.33 -14.76 -21.68
C PRO A 79 -10.45 -13.90 -20.42
N ILE A 80 -9.33 -13.59 -19.79
CA ILE A 80 -9.28 -12.85 -18.51
C ILE A 80 -8.45 -11.57 -18.57
N TYR A 81 -7.86 -11.25 -19.72
CA TYR A 81 -6.91 -10.16 -19.84
C TYR A 81 -7.52 -8.81 -19.46
N GLU A 82 -8.63 -8.45 -20.11
CA GLU A 82 -9.37 -7.21 -19.86
C GLU A 82 -9.84 -7.10 -18.41
N ALA A 83 -10.35 -8.20 -17.83
CA ALA A 83 -10.80 -8.21 -16.44
C ALA A 83 -9.64 -8.01 -15.46
N LEU A 84 -8.47 -8.60 -15.77
CA LEU A 84 -7.27 -8.46 -14.96
C LEU A 84 -6.68 -7.04 -15.07
N GLN A 85 -6.75 -6.43 -16.26
CA GLN A 85 -6.36 -5.04 -16.46
C GLN A 85 -7.28 -4.08 -15.70
N GLN A 86 -8.60 -4.26 -15.79
CA GLN A 86 -9.54 -3.43 -15.03
C GLN A 86 -9.27 -3.53 -13.52
N LEU A 87 -9.03 -4.75 -13.01
CA LEU A 87 -8.68 -4.93 -11.60
C LEU A 87 -7.36 -4.26 -11.23
N GLU A 88 -6.38 -4.21 -12.14
CA GLU A 88 -5.13 -3.46 -11.93
C GLU A 88 -5.39 -1.98 -11.75
N GLU A 89 -6.19 -1.40 -12.65
CA GLU A 89 -6.55 0.02 -12.67
C GLU A 89 -7.30 0.40 -11.39
N ASP A 90 -8.30 -0.39 -10.99
CA ASP A 90 -9.06 -0.16 -9.75
C ASP A 90 -8.17 -0.21 -8.49
N VAL A 91 -7.24 -1.19 -8.44
CA VAL A 91 -6.30 -1.33 -7.30
C VAL A 91 -5.32 -0.16 -7.27
N LEU A 92 -4.85 0.29 -8.44
CA LEU A 92 -3.92 1.39 -8.55
C LEU A 92 -4.57 2.73 -8.19
N GLU A 93 -5.81 2.96 -8.63
CA GLU A 93 -6.61 4.13 -8.21
C GLU A 93 -6.79 4.17 -6.69
N GLN A 94 -7.14 3.04 -6.08
CA GLN A 94 -7.28 2.93 -4.62
C GLN A 94 -5.96 3.24 -3.89
N ILE A 95 -4.83 2.75 -4.40
CA ILE A 95 -3.50 3.06 -3.84
C ILE A 95 -3.20 4.55 -3.95
N HIS A 96 -3.53 5.20 -5.08
CA HIS A 96 -3.34 6.63 -5.24
C HIS A 96 -4.18 7.44 -4.27
N LEU A 97 -5.45 7.08 -4.08
CA LEU A 97 -6.32 7.71 -3.09
C LEU A 97 -5.74 7.62 -1.68
N GLU A 98 -5.24 6.44 -1.27
CA GLU A 98 -4.62 6.23 0.04
C GLU A 98 -3.34 7.07 0.22
N ILE A 99 -2.54 7.21 -0.84
CA ILE A 99 -1.35 8.06 -0.86
C ILE A 99 -1.74 9.53 -0.73
N ASP A 100 -2.69 10.01 -1.52
CA ASP A 100 -3.11 11.41 -1.51
C ASP A 100 -3.68 11.81 -0.15
N GLU A 101 -4.48 10.94 0.48
CA GLU A 101 -4.97 11.16 1.85
C GLU A 101 -3.84 11.25 2.89
N HIS A 102 -2.79 10.45 2.76
CA HIS A 102 -1.63 10.49 3.65
C HIS A 102 -0.79 11.76 3.40
N VAL A 103 -0.51 12.06 2.14
CA VAL A 103 0.28 13.23 1.72
C VAL A 103 -0.41 14.52 2.16
N ALA A 104 -1.74 14.61 2.07
CA ALA A 104 -2.50 15.76 2.54
C ALA A 104 -2.33 16.05 4.05
N LYS A 105 -2.05 15.01 4.86
CA LYS A 105 -1.86 15.14 6.32
C LYS A 105 -0.43 15.51 6.72
N LEU A 106 0.57 15.20 5.88
CA LEU A 106 1.99 15.44 6.17
C LEU A 106 2.32 16.91 6.53
N PRO A 107 1.81 17.94 5.82
CA PRO A 107 2.09 19.33 6.17
C PRO A 107 1.66 19.65 7.59
N PHE A 108 0.48 19.20 8.03
CA PHE A 108 -0.02 19.44 9.37
C PHE A 108 0.84 18.76 10.44
N LEU A 109 1.30 17.53 10.19
CA LEU A 109 2.24 16.87 11.10
C LEU A 109 3.56 17.62 11.21
N SER A 110 4.04 18.22 10.11
CA SER A 110 5.27 19.02 10.09
C SER A 110 5.16 20.35 10.85
N LEU A 111 3.95 20.89 11.03
CA LEU A 111 3.73 22.10 11.83
C LEU A 111 3.99 21.89 13.32
N ILE A 112 3.75 20.68 13.85
CA ILE A 112 3.89 20.39 15.29
C ILE A 112 5.34 20.59 15.76
N PRO A 113 6.38 19.98 15.14
CA PRO A 113 7.76 20.28 15.46
C PRO A 113 8.09 21.76 15.28
N MET A 114 7.62 22.37 14.18
CA MET A 114 7.90 23.77 13.88
C MET A 114 7.42 24.71 15.00
N LEU A 115 6.19 24.51 15.48
CA LEU A 115 5.61 25.24 16.61
C LEU A 115 6.41 25.03 17.91
N LEU A 116 6.85 23.80 18.17
CA LEU A 116 7.65 23.46 19.35
C LEU A 116 9.01 24.17 19.37
N PHE A 117 9.64 24.42 18.22
CA PHE A 117 10.90 25.15 18.14
C PHE A 117 10.73 26.67 18.08
N ILE A 118 9.67 27.15 17.42
CA ILE A 118 9.40 28.58 17.27
C ILE A 118 8.91 29.20 18.59
N GLY A 119 8.04 28.49 19.33
CA GLY A 119 7.51 28.96 20.62
C GLY A 119 8.56 29.45 21.62
N PRO A 120 9.56 28.63 22.01
CA PRO A 120 10.59 29.04 22.97
C PRO A 120 11.47 30.18 22.45
N ALA A 121 11.74 30.25 21.15
CA ALA A 121 12.48 31.35 20.55
C ALA A 121 11.72 32.69 20.70
N PHE A 122 10.40 32.69 20.47
CA PHE A 122 9.57 33.87 20.71
C PHE A 122 9.50 34.25 22.19
N PHE A 123 9.38 33.29 23.10
CA PHE A 123 9.43 33.55 24.54
C PHE A 123 10.75 34.19 24.96
N LEU A 124 11.89 33.70 24.48
CA LEU A 124 13.19 34.29 24.74
C LEU A 124 13.31 35.72 24.19
N LEU A 125 12.77 35.96 22.99
CA LEU A 125 12.82 37.29 22.38
C LEU A 125 11.98 38.31 23.14
N LEU A 126 10.79 37.91 23.61
CA LEU A 126 9.83 38.81 24.25
C LEU A 126 10.11 38.99 25.75
N ILE A 127 10.42 37.90 26.48
CA ILE A 127 10.66 37.91 27.93
C ILE A 127 12.14 38.12 28.27
N GLY A 128 13.06 37.73 27.40
CA GLY A 128 14.50 37.90 27.59
C GLY A 128 14.93 39.32 28.01
N PRO A 129 14.57 40.38 27.25
CA PRO A 129 14.94 41.74 27.64
C PRO A 129 14.31 42.19 28.96
N LEU A 130 13.09 41.74 29.27
CA LEU A 130 12.41 42.01 30.54
C LEU A 130 13.19 41.40 31.72
N ILE A 131 13.57 40.12 31.62
CA ILE A 131 14.38 39.45 32.65
C ILE A 131 15.74 40.15 32.80
N LEU A 132 16.41 40.48 31.69
CA LEU A 132 17.70 41.17 31.72
C LEU A 132 17.60 42.56 32.38
N SER A 133 16.53 43.31 32.13
CA SER A 133 16.29 44.61 32.75
C SER A 133 16.05 44.50 34.26
N MET A 134 15.21 43.54 34.68
CA MET A 134 14.94 43.28 36.10
C MET A 134 16.21 42.83 36.84
N LEU A 135 17.01 41.94 36.22
CA LEU A 135 18.26 41.46 36.83
C LEU A 135 19.27 42.60 37.01
N LYS A 136 19.37 43.50 36.03
CA LYS A 136 20.25 44.66 36.08
C LYS A 136 19.86 45.64 37.19
N GLU A 137 18.58 45.77 37.52
CA GLU A 137 18.09 46.58 38.64
C GLU A 137 18.32 45.91 40.02
N LEU A 138 18.46 44.58 40.06
CA LEU A 138 18.65 43.79 41.28
C LEU A 138 20.11 43.55 41.66
N THR A 139 21.06 43.66 40.72
CA THR A 139 22.50 43.70 41.00
C THR A 139 22.96 45.16 41.16
N PRO A 140 23.46 45.58 42.35
CA PRO A 140 23.91 46.95 42.60
C PRO A 140 25.16 47.34 41.80
#